data_AF-A0A9E6JUR3-F1
#
_entry.id   AF-A0A9E6JUR3-F1
#
_cell.length_a   1.000
_cell.length_b   1.000
_cell.length_c   1.000
_cell.angle_alpha   90.00
_cell.angle_beta   90.00
_cell.angle_gamma   90.00
#
_symmetry.space_group_name_H-M   'P 1'
#
loop_
_entity.id
_entity.type
_entity.pdbx_description
1 polymer ?
#
loop_
_entity_poly.entity_id
_entity_poly.type
_entity_poly.pdbx_seq_one_letter_code
_entity_poly.pdbx_strand_id
1 'polypeptide(L)'
;TQSICTTSSATLSGNSPTVGSGSWTVESGPSTSSSQFGNTSTHNTTFTPAGGAGNYIVRWTITNSPCTSSYADATITTLNPTTATVDWNKSNVQEITLSTYRTFTFINGKSGGVYTLLINQNTSGGWTVTWPANIKWAGGIAPTLNTTANASAQIRFIFNGINYLEGGIYQY
;
A
#
# COMPACT_ATOMS: atom_id res chain seq x y z
N THR A 1 5.84 -8.49 8.07
CA THR A 1 5.03 -8.26 6.85
C THR A 1 5.31 -6.87 6.33
N GLN A 2 5.42 -6.71 5.02
CA GLN A 2 5.59 -5.41 4.36
C GLN A 2 4.59 -5.28 3.21
N SER A 3 4.09 -4.07 2.96
CA SER A 3 3.22 -3.79 1.80
C SER A 3 3.93 -2.88 0.81
N ILE A 4 3.86 -3.21 -0.49
CA ILE A 4 4.47 -2.46 -1.59
C ILE A 4 3.51 -2.39 -2.79
N CYS A 5 3.75 -1.48 -3.74
CA CYS A 5 3.04 -1.50 -5.03
C CYS A 5 3.67 -2.54 -5.97
N THR A 6 2.89 -3.06 -6.93
CA THR A 6 3.35 -4.07 -7.91
C THR A 6 4.54 -3.65 -8.76
N THR A 7 4.80 -2.35 -8.89
CA THR A 7 5.96 -1.80 -9.62
C THR A 7 7.12 -1.40 -8.71
N SER A 8 6.98 -1.57 -7.40
CA SER A 8 7.99 -1.25 -6.39
C SER A 8 8.76 -2.50 -5.99
N SER A 9 9.87 -2.32 -5.29
CA SER A 9 10.65 -3.40 -4.68
C SER A 9 10.67 -3.28 -3.16
N ALA A 10 10.89 -4.42 -2.51
CA ALA A 10 11.10 -4.56 -1.08
C ALA A 10 12.58 -4.89 -0.81
N THR A 11 13.15 -4.41 0.29
CA THR A 11 14.42 -4.96 0.81
C THR A 11 14.09 -5.99 1.87
N LEU A 12 14.60 -7.22 1.70
CA LEU A 12 14.42 -8.30 2.67
C LEU A 12 15.48 -8.22 3.76
N SER A 13 15.23 -8.92 4.87
CA SER A 13 16.13 -8.88 6.04
C SER A 13 16.19 -10.27 6.68
N GLY A 14 16.88 -11.18 5.98
CA GLY A 14 17.27 -12.48 6.52
C GLY A 14 18.50 -12.34 7.42
N ASN A 15 18.73 -13.34 8.27
CA ASN A 15 19.92 -13.38 9.10
C ASN A 15 21.16 -13.73 8.27
N SER A 16 22.26 -12.99 8.42
CA SER A 16 23.54 -13.36 7.83
C SER A 16 24.10 -14.60 8.53
N PRO A 17 24.32 -15.73 7.84
CA PRO A 17 24.83 -16.94 8.48
C PRO A 17 26.27 -16.75 8.96
N THR A 18 26.56 -17.10 10.22
CA THR A 18 27.94 -17.25 10.71
C THR A 18 28.55 -18.59 10.28
N VAL A 19 27.70 -19.61 10.12
CA VAL A 19 28.05 -20.95 9.63
C VAL A 19 26.94 -21.40 8.67
N GLY A 20 27.34 -22.07 7.58
CA GLY A 20 26.42 -22.52 6.54
C GLY A 20 26.18 -21.49 5.45
N SER A 21 25.23 -21.80 4.56
CA SER A 21 24.84 -20.95 3.43
C SER A 21 23.35 -20.64 3.47
N GLY A 22 23.00 -19.37 3.24
CA GLY A 22 21.62 -18.92 3.18
C GLY A 22 21.08 -18.82 1.76
N SER A 23 19.79 -19.10 1.56
CA SER A 23 19.10 -18.92 0.28
C SER A 23 17.64 -18.50 0.47
N TRP A 24 17.17 -17.60 -0.39
CA TRP A 24 15.77 -17.19 -0.51
C TRP A 24 15.00 -18.04 -1.51
N THR A 25 13.77 -18.40 -1.16
CA THR A 25 12.77 -19.05 -2.04
C THR A 25 11.44 -18.30 -1.97
N VAL A 26 10.62 -18.41 -3.03
CA VAL A 26 9.21 -18.01 -2.98
C VAL A 26 8.37 -19.26 -2.69
N GLU A 27 7.75 -19.30 -1.52
CA GLU A 27 6.92 -20.43 -1.07
C GLU A 27 5.52 -20.36 -1.65
N SER A 28 4.95 -19.15 -1.75
CA SER A 28 3.68 -18.94 -2.43
C SER A 28 3.54 -17.49 -2.90
N GLY A 29 2.65 -17.28 -3.85
CA GLY A 29 2.27 -15.96 -4.34
C GLY A 29 1.80 -16.00 -5.80
N PRO A 30 1.40 -14.84 -6.35
CA PRO A 30 1.02 -14.72 -7.76
C PRO A 30 2.10 -15.16 -8.76
N SER A 31 3.38 -15.17 -8.36
CA SER A 31 4.47 -15.83 -9.06
C SER A 31 5.42 -16.47 -8.05
N THR A 32 6.02 -17.60 -8.42
CA THR A 32 6.98 -18.36 -7.60
C THR A 32 8.39 -18.32 -8.19
N SER A 33 8.65 -17.41 -9.13
CA SER A 33 9.96 -17.31 -9.81
C SER A 33 11.04 -16.76 -8.87
N SER A 34 12.20 -17.41 -8.84
CA SER A 34 13.37 -16.90 -8.12
C SER A 34 13.98 -15.64 -8.75
N SER A 35 13.65 -15.33 -10.01
CA SER A 35 14.08 -14.09 -10.67
C SER A 35 13.55 -12.82 -10.02
N GLN A 36 12.60 -12.96 -9.09
CA GLN A 36 12.08 -11.85 -8.29
C GLN A 36 13.09 -11.37 -7.24
N PHE A 37 14.08 -12.17 -6.87
CA PHE A 37 15.17 -11.75 -5.98
C PHE A 37 16.31 -11.15 -6.79
N GLY A 38 16.90 -10.05 -6.30
CA GLY A 38 18.15 -9.53 -6.85
C GLY A 38 19.30 -10.54 -6.75
N ASN A 39 19.40 -11.24 -5.62
CA ASN A 39 20.27 -12.39 -5.43
C ASN A 39 19.71 -13.29 -4.31
N THR A 40 19.37 -14.54 -4.62
CA THR A 40 18.79 -15.46 -3.64
C THR A 40 19.74 -15.80 -2.49
N SER A 41 21.05 -15.71 -2.66
CA SER A 41 22.04 -16.03 -1.62
C SER A 41 22.41 -14.85 -0.72
N THR A 42 21.85 -13.66 -0.96
CA THR A 42 22.12 -12.45 -0.17
C THR A 42 21.01 -12.23 0.86
N HIS A 43 21.35 -12.26 2.14
CA HIS A 43 20.39 -12.20 3.24
C HIS A 43 19.54 -10.90 3.23
N ASN A 44 20.10 -9.79 2.75
CA ASN A 44 19.45 -8.48 2.60
C ASN A 44 19.20 -8.11 1.13
N THR A 45 18.85 -9.08 0.29
CA THR A 45 18.53 -8.84 -1.13
C THR A 45 17.29 -7.96 -1.31
N THR A 46 17.20 -7.31 -2.47
CA THR A 46 15.95 -6.76 -2.97
C THR A 46 15.04 -7.88 -3.49
N PHE A 47 13.73 -7.67 -3.37
CA PHE A 47 12.67 -8.48 -3.96
C PHE A 47 11.76 -7.58 -4.81
N THR A 48 11.66 -7.88 -6.09
CA THR A 48 10.78 -7.21 -7.04
C THR A 48 9.69 -8.21 -7.46
N PRO A 49 8.43 -8.00 -7.03
CA PRO A 49 7.36 -8.94 -7.30
C PRO A 49 7.04 -9.03 -8.80
N ALA A 50 6.67 -10.23 -9.24
CA ALA A 50 6.17 -10.51 -10.59
C ALA A 50 4.85 -11.28 -10.51
N GLY A 51 3.98 -11.19 -11.52
CA GLY A 51 2.68 -11.90 -11.52
C GLY A 51 1.52 -11.12 -10.89
N GLY A 52 1.74 -9.89 -10.40
CA GLY A 52 0.68 -8.95 -10.05
C GLY A 52 0.49 -8.70 -8.55
N ALA A 53 -0.71 -8.23 -8.19
CA ALA A 53 -1.08 -7.94 -6.80
C ALA A 53 -1.39 -9.23 -6.03
N GLY A 54 -1.04 -9.28 -4.74
CA GLY A 54 -1.29 -10.43 -3.88
C GLY A 54 -0.27 -10.57 -2.75
N ASN A 55 -0.43 -11.60 -1.94
CA ASN A 55 0.54 -11.94 -0.90
C ASN A 55 1.60 -12.88 -1.46
N TYR A 56 2.87 -12.53 -1.29
CA TYR A 56 4.01 -13.41 -1.51
C TYR A 56 4.55 -13.85 -0.15
N ILE A 57 4.69 -15.16 0.02
CA ILE A 57 5.42 -15.74 1.15
C ILE A 57 6.79 -16.12 0.63
N VAL A 58 7.82 -15.47 1.14
CA VAL A 58 9.22 -15.76 0.82
C VAL A 58 9.92 -16.33 2.04
N ARG A 59 10.84 -17.28 1.83
CA ARG A 59 11.53 -18.00 2.91
C ARG A 59 13.04 -17.83 2.80
N TRP A 60 13.68 -17.48 3.92
CA TRP A 60 15.12 -17.56 4.07
C TRP A 60 15.47 -18.88 4.73
N THR A 61 16.25 -19.72 4.05
CA THR A 61 16.73 -21.01 4.59
C THR A 61 18.24 -20.97 4.74
N ILE A 62 18.76 -21.35 5.92
CA ILE A 62 20.18 -21.53 6.18
C ILE A 62 20.46 -23.03 6.30
N THR A 63 21.36 -23.54 5.46
CA THR A 63 21.78 -24.94 5.42
C THR A 63 23.21 -25.10 5.91
N ASN A 64 23.44 -26.06 6.80
CA ASN A 64 24.76 -26.35 7.37
C ASN A 64 24.89 -27.86 7.67
N SER A 65 25.19 -28.69 6.67
CA SER A 65 25.30 -30.14 6.86
C SER A 65 26.45 -30.51 7.82
N PRO A 66 26.28 -31.46 8.75
CA PRO A 66 25.14 -32.39 8.90
C PRO A 66 23.98 -31.85 9.76
N CYS A 67 24.06 -30.62 10.26
CA CYS A 67 23.00 -30.01 11.05
C CYS A 67 21.75 -29.78 10.20
N THR A 68 20.58 -29.94 10.81
CA THR A 68 19.29 -29.61 10.19
C THR A 68 19.24 -28.14 9.81
N SER A 69 18.75 -27.84 8.61
CA SER A 69 18.56 -26.46 8.15
C SER A 69 17.51 -25.73 9.00
N SER A 70 17.71 -24.44 9.19
CA SER A 70 16.74 -23.53 9.83
C SER A 70 16.16 -22.57 8.79
N TYR A 71 14.92 -22.13 8.97
CA TYR A 71 14.30 -21.17 8.06
C TYR A 71 13.37 -20.18 8.77
N ALA A 72 13.07 -19.07 8.09
CA ALA A 72 12.06 -18.10 8.49
C ALA A 72 11.33 -17.54 7.27
N ASP A 73 10.03 -17.30 7.42
CA ASP A 73 9.16 -16.78 6.37
C ASP A 73 8.90 -15.28 6.56
N ALA A 74 8.78 -14.57 5.44
CA ALA A 74 8.36 -13.18 5.38
C ALA A 74 7.22 -13.03 4.38
N THR A 75 6.21 -12.25 4.75
CA THR A 75 5.08 -11.92 3.88
C THR A 75 5.26 -10.53 3.27
N ILE A 76 5.14 -10.46 1.95
CA ILE A 76 5.14 -9.22 1.17
C ILE A 76 3.78 -9.10 0.48
N THR A 77 3.02 -8.07 0.82
CA THR A 77 1.73 -7.79 0.24
C THR A 77 1.90 -6.78 -0.90
N THR A 78 1.65 -7.20 -2.13
CA THR A 78 1.75 -6.33 -3.31
C THR A 78 0.38 -5.79 -3.69
N LEU A 79 0.31 -4.49 -3.90
CA LEU A 79 -0.92 -3.76 -4.19
C LEU A 79 -0.85 -3.20 -5.61
N ASN A 80 -1.99 -3.17 -6.31
CA ASN A 80 -2.12 -2.46 -7.59
C ASN A 80 -3.22 -1.40 -7.47
N PRO A 81 -2.93 -0.23 -6.85
CA PRO A 81 -3.94 0.80 -6.67
C PRO A 81 -4.41 1.36 -8.01
N THR A 82 -5.72 1.57 -8.14
CA THR A 82 -6.30 2.24 -9.33
C THR A 82 -6.56 3.71 -9.04
N THR A 83 -6.49 4.56 -10.06
CA THR A 83 -6.76 5.99 -9.87
C THR A 83 -8.25 6.26 -9.71
N ALA A 84 -8.62 7.13 -8.78
CA ALA A 84 -9.95 7.71 -8.64
C ALA A 84 -9.84 9.24 -8.76
N THR A 85 -10.41 9.80 -9.83
CA THR A 85 -10.41 11.25 -10.05
C THR A 85 -11.63 11.87 -9.39
N VAL A 86 -11.40 12.81 -8.49
CA VAL A 86 -12.44 13.65 -7.86
C VAL A 86 -12.47 14.99 -8.60
N ASP A 87 -13.57 15.23 -9.30
CA ASP A 87 -13.76 16.43 -10.12
C ASP A 87 -14.74 17.38 -9.44
N TRP A 88 -14.20 18.46 -8.88
CA TRP A 88 -14.98 19.44 -8.13
C TRP A 88 -15.89 20.33 -8.98
N ASN A 89 -15.81 20.26 -10.32
CA ASN A 89 -16.83 20.88 -11.17
C ASN A 89 -18.15 20.10 -11.18
N LYS A 90 -18.13 18.81 -10.82
CA LYS A 90 -19.36 17.99 -10.77
C LYS A 90 -20.22 18.32 -9.56
N SER A 91 -19.59 18.56 -8.41
CA SER A 91 -20.24 19.02 -7.18
C SER A 91 -19.17 19.33 -6.13
N ASN A 92 -19.48 20.22 -5.20
CA ASN A 92 -18.64 20.47 -4.03
C ASN A 92 -18.65 19.28 -3.04
N VAL A 93 -19.60 18.35 -3.19
CA VAL A 93 -19.63 17.07 -2.50
C VAL A 93 -19.42 15.96 -3.53
N GLN A 94 -18.41 15.13 -3.31
CA GLN A 94 -18.15 13.96 -4.15
C GLN A 94 -18.18 12.72 -3.27
N GLU A 95 -18.68 11.61 -3.82
CA GLU A 95 -18.79 10.34 -3.12
C GLU A 95 -18.09 9.26 -3.93
N ILE A 96 -17.22 8.48 -3.27
CA ILE A 96 -16.47 7.40 -3.88
C ILE A 96 -16.58 6.14 -3.04
N THR A 97 -17.02 5.05 -3.66
CA THR A 97 -16.97 3.72 -3.06
C THR A 97 -15.67 3.00 -3.45
N LEU A 98 -14.93 2.54 -2.44
CA LEU A 98 -13.70 1.78 -2.59
C LEU A 98 -14.03 0.29 -2.81
N SER A 99 -13.61 -0.23 -3.96
CA SER A 99 -13.68 -1.65 -4.33
C SER A 99 -12.30 -2.28 -4.57
N THR A 100 -11.26 -1.48 -4.43
CA THR A 100 -9.84 -1.82 -4.56
C THR A 100 -9.03 -0.70 -3.88
N TYR A 101 -7.73 -0.91 -3.70
CA TYR A 101 -6.80 0.15 -3.31
C TYR A 101 -6.88 1.30 -4.32
N ARG A 102 -6.94 2.55 -3.84
CA ARG A 102 -7.07 3.73 -4.73
C ARG A 102 -5.96 4.74 -4.53
N THR A 103 -5.60 5.42 -5.61
CA THR A 103 -4.89 6.70 -5.57
C THR A 103 -5.87 7.80 -5.96
N PHE A 104 -6.08 8.78 -5.10
CA PHE A 104 -6.94 9.91 -5.43
C PHE A 104 -6.18 10.97 -6.22
N THR A 105 -6.88 11.59 -7.17
CA THR A 105 -6.44 12.80 -7.86
C THR A 105 -7.56 13.82 -7.80
N PHE A 106 -7.29 15.02 -7.29
CA PHE A 106 -8.29 16.08 -7.19
C PHE A 106 -8.06 17.10 -8.29
N ILE A 107 -9.11 17.42 -9.06
CA ILE A 107 -9.04 18.38 -10.16
C ILE A 107 -10.13 19.45 -10.02
N ASN A 108 -9.92 20.57 -10.72
CA ASN A 108 -10.89 21.67 -10.82
C ASN A 108 -11.29 22.31 -9.49
N GLY A 109 -10.42 22.25 -8.47
CA GLY A 109 -10.57 23.02 -7.25
C GLY A 109 -10.53 24.53 -7.55
N LYS A 110 -11.47 25.28 -6.98
CA LYS A 110 -11.55 26.74 -7.10
C LYS A 110 -11.05 27.37 -5.80
N SER A 111 -10.22 28.41 -5.90
CA SER A 111 -9.66 29.09 -4.73
C SER A 111 -10.78 29.61 -3.82
N GLY A 112 -10.66 29.36 -2.52
CA GLY A 112 -11.69 29.62 -1.52
C GLY A 112 -12.82 28.58 -1.47
N GLY A 113 -12.79 27.58 -2.36
CA GLY A 113 -13.79 26.52 -2.42
C GLY A 113 -13.73 25.59 -1.21
N VAL A 114 -14.91 25.25 -0.69
CA VAL A 114 -15.09 24.27 0.40
C VAL A 114 -15.66 22.99 -0.21
N TYR A 115 -14.96 21.89 0.04
CA TYR A 115 -15.23 20.61 -0.59
C TYR A 115 -15.43 19.52 0.47
N THR A 116 -16.31 18.57 0.19
CA THR A 116 -16.51 17.38 1.01
C THR A 116 -16.32 16.14 0.16
N LEU A 117 -15.46 15.23 0.60
CA LEU A 117 -15.32 13.91 0.03
C LEU A 117 -15.93 12.89 0.98
N LEU A 118 -16.93 12.16 0.50
CA LEU A 118 -17.48 10.97 1.12
C LEU A 118 -16.78 9.74 0.54
N ILE A 119 -16.30 8.87 1.41
CA ILE A 119 -15.56 7.66 1.04
C ILE A 119 -16.23 6.49 1.73
N ASN A 120 -16.66 5.50 0.96
CA ASN A 120 -17.30 4.30 1.49
C ASN A 120 -16.44 3.08 1.18
N GLN A 121 -16.25 2.19 2.15
CA GLN A 121 -15.82 0.82 1.87
C GLN A 121 -16.96 0.08 1.20
N ASN A 122 -16.65 -0.82 0.26
CA ASN A 122 -17.63 -1.78 -0.21
C ASN A 122 -17.94 -2.85 0.87
N THR A 123 -18.72 -3.85 0.49
CA THR A 123 -19.09 -4.98 1.36
C THR A 123 -17.93 -5.88 1.78
N SER A 124 -16.74 -5.75 1.17
CA SER A 124 -15.54 -6.50 1.56
C SER A 124 -14.69 -5.75 2.57
N GLY A 125 -14.59 -4.42 2.42
CA GLY A 125 -13.62 -3.62 3.18
C GLY A 125 -12.16 -3.94 2.83
N GLY A 126 -11.24 -3.45 3.65
CA GLY A 126 -9.79 -3.64 3.52
C GLY A 126 -9.09 -2.64 2.61
N TRP A 127 -9.83 -1.72 1.97
CA TRP A 127 -9.26 -0.84 0.97
C TRP A 127 -8.67 0.42 1.58
N THR A 128 -7.41 0.70 1.26
CA THR A 128 -6.74 1.94 1.65
C THR A 128 -6.61 2.89 0.46
N VAL A 129 -6.31 4.15 0.76
CA VAL A 129 -6.17 5.21 -0.23
C VAL A 129 -4.80 5.86 -0.14
N THR A 130 -4.24 6.20 -1.30
CA THR A 130 -3.09 7.08 -1.43
C THR A 130 -3.59 8.48 -1.76
N TRP A 131 -3.19 9.44 -0.94
CA TRP A 131 -3.66 10.82 -1.02
C TRP A 131 -2.82 11.67 -2.00
N PRO A 132 -3.43 12.66 -2.70
CA PRO A 132 -2.70 13.66 -3.46
C PRO A 132 -1.67 14.39 -2.59
N ALA A 133 -0.47 14.64 -3.14
CA ALA A 133 0.61 15.33 -2.44
C ALA A 133 0.30 16.81 -2.10
N ASN A 134 -0.68 17.42 -2.77
CA ASN A 134 -1.12 18.79 -2.53
C ASN A 134 -2.21 18.90 -1.45
N ILE A 135 -2.45 17.85 -0.67
CA ILE A 135 -3.24 17.96 0.57
C ILE A 135 -2.31 18.36 1.72
N LYS A 136 -2.75 19.34 2.52
CA LYS A 136 -2.11 19.72 3.78
C LYS A 136 -2.98 19.23 4.93
N TRP A 137 -2.50 18.16 5.58
CA TRP A 137 -3.13 17.56 6.74
C TRP A 137 -2.82 18.34 8.01
N ALA A 138 -3.77 18.39 8.94
CA ALA A 138 -3.54 18.90 10.28
C ALA A 138 -2.45 18.06 10.95
N GLY A 139 -1.47 18.72 11.56
CA GLY A 139 -0.30 18.05 12.14
C GLY A 139 0.62 17.36 11.13
N GLY A 140 0.37 17.51 9.81
CA GLY A 140 1.20 16.93 8.74
C GLY A 140 1.03 15.43 8.52
N ILE A 141 0.04 14.79 9.16
CA ILE A 141 -0.16 13.34 9.10
C ILE A 141 -1.49 13.05 8.40
N ALA A 142 -1.45 12.23 7.34
CA ALA A 142 -2.66 11.80 6.65
C ALA A 142 -3.51 10.89 7.56
N PRO A 143 -4.85 11.00 7.52
CA PRO A 143 -5.72 10.18 8.35
C PRO A 143 -5.73 8.71 7.88
N THR A 144 -5.83 7.80 8.84
CA THR A 144 -6.10 6.38 8.59
C THR A 144 -7.61 6.16 8.45
N LEU A 145 -8.05 5.61 7.32
CA LEU A 145 -9.46 5.27 7.11
C LEU A 145 -9.84 3.97 7.84
N ASN A 146 -11.08 3.89 8.33
CA ASN A 146 -11.70 2.65 8.76
C ASN A 146 -11.89 1.75 7.53
N THR A 147 -11.23 0.60 7.55
CA THR A 147 -11.27 -0.37 6.46
C THR A 147 -12.30 -1.48 6.70
N THR A 148 -13.16 -1.38 7.71
CA THR A 148 -14.23 -2.36 7.93
C THR A 148 -15.21 -2.33 6.75
N ALA A 149 -15.75 -3.48 6.36
CA ALA A 149 -16.78 -3.56 5.32
C ALA A 149 -17.92 -2.58 5.61
N ASN A 150 -18.34 -1.83 4.59
CA ASN A 150 -19.39 -0.80 4.64
C ASN A 150 -19.10 0.40 5.57
N ALA A 151 -17.89 0.54 6.12
CA ALA A 151 -17.50 1.74 6.85
C ALA A 151 -17.47 2.96 5.92
N SER A 152 -17.74 4.13 6.47
CA SER A 152 -17.77 5.39 5.74
C SER A 152 -16.89 6.44 6.39
N ALA A 153 -16.32 7.33 5.59
CA ALA A 153 -15.59 8.50 6.05
C ALA A 153 -16.02 9.74 5.28
N GLN A 154 -16.13 10.86 6.00
CA GLN A 154 -16.35 12.18 5.45
C GLN A 154 -15.14 13.04 5.75
N ILE A 155 -14.56 13.67 4.73
CA ILE A 155 -13.45 14.61 4.91
C ILE A 155 -13.80 15.93 4.24
N ARG A 156 -13.59 17.02 4.96
CA ARG A 156 -13.75 18.38 4.43
C ARG A 156 -12.40 18.94 4.02
N PHE A 157 -12.38 19.71 2.94
CA PHE A 157 -11.22 20.46 2.49
C PHE A 157 -11.58 21.92 2.18
N ILE A 158 -10.61 22.81 2.32
CA ILE A 158 -10.65 24.17 1.78
C ILE A 158 -9.51 24.28 0.77
N PHE A 159 -9.81 24.64 -0.48
CA PHE A 159 -8.77 24.80 -1.51
C PHE A 159 -8.30 26.26 -1.57
N ASN A 160 -6.99 26.49 -1.42
CA ASN A 160 -6.41 27.84 -1.44
C ASN A 160 -5.86 28.27 -2.82
N GLY A 161 -6.19 27.53 -3.88
CA GLY A 161 -5.65 27.74 -5.23
C GLY A 161 -4.44 26.87 -5.57
N ILE A 162 -3.79 26.25 -4.57
CA ILE A 162 -2.64 25.36 -4.76
C ILE A 162 -2.82 24.06 -3.99
N ASN A 163 -3.17 24.17 -2.71
CA ASN A 163 -3.30 23.04 -1.79
C ASN A 163 -4.74 22.91 -1.28
N TYR A 164 -5.13 21.67 -0.97
CA TYR A 164 -6.33 21.35 -0.19
C TYR A 164 -5.95 21.30 1.28
N LEU A 165 -6.46 22.23 2.07
CA LEU A 165 -6.26 22.28 3.51
C LEU A 165 -7.34 21.40 4.18
N GLU A 166 -6.94 20.48 5.05
CA GLU A 166 -7.88 19.65 5.79
C GLU A 166 -8.79 20.51 6.70
N GLY A 167 -10.09 20.25 6.65
CA GLY A 167 -11.12 20.88 7.48
C GLY A 167 -11.81 19.92 8.45
N GLY A 168 -11.25 18.73 8.66
CA GLY A 168 -11.73 17.69 9.56
C GLY A 168 -12.17 16.41 8.86
N ILE A 169 -12.06 15.29 9.59
CA ILE A 169 -12.51 13.95 9.20
C ILE A 169 -13.50 13.39 10.22
N TYR A 170 -14.55 12.74 9.73
CA TYR A 170 -15.52 11.98 10.52
C TYR A 170 -15.62 10.57 9.94
N GLN A 171 -15.61 9.55 10.79
CA GLN A 171 -15.71 8.15 10.38
C GLN A 171 -16.92 7.51 11.04
N TYR A 172 -17.62 6.66 10.28
CA TYR A 172 -18.89 6.03 10.63
C TYR A 172 -18.82 4.53 10.38
#